data_AF-A0A9X1XYC2-F1
#
_entry.id   AF-A0A9X1XYC2-F1
#
_cell.length_a   1.000
_cell.length_b   1.000
_cell.length_c   1.000
_cell.angle_alpha   90.00
_cell.angle_beta   90.00
_cell.angle_gamma   90.00
#
_symmetry.space_group_name_H-M   'P 1'
#
loop_
_entity.id
_entity.type
_entity.pdbx_description
1 polymer ?
#
loop_
_entity_poly.entity_id
_entity_poly.type
_entity_poly.pdbx_seq_one_letter_code
_entity_poly.pdbx_strand_id
1 'polypeptide(L)'
;MGESDVTVQQSGNVIWQEKCIEISSEHCSIALHPERFSKTPKLLSELRNRGVDTVGQLPSTLEALLKLPAVGSVAISKFLVQLEDLLSLGDQPSGGALDRIAERPLVHQTGYIIWQGERLNIGEQAFLLELEPSTFTKTPKLTEKLEQRGIRTVGNLPASFEELQQYKSVGHKMVTKFWEQLKHELVSHRQHYEREQAAHRSEQALMRLTEEERVTKMLRRLEAKWADWTGPEAAEHSTDRAIQMLYYRWRNQTDGKIATLEETGAAFGISRERVRQIIVRKLKRLQADVSDLTHMLQVACGERRYFCYPFHPECNFAHSVIEQVLSLNQLIYIEELTYWTTDSRHQIDLTFKEIIAWLQRRYTGVVVTSSMLTDDCKEYGANHALPEQVVMLIARDTLRQAGTFGYILANSRKYDIVEMVLRAFPEGVEVHKHSTQLLTMANGLSGGQFESVRELLSVLQRDEFRATAYLWSRCTYIHHSYVQVDLVLLREIIEQVNDRFNKRSARSMQDFFAIESLRLQQAGIPNEQVLYGVIRRHCSDLIEHYSFPVIWFK
;
A
#
# COMPACT_ATOMS: atom_id res chain seq x y z
N MET A 1 20.02 110.77 17.68
CA MET A 1 18.59 111.11 17.80
C MET A 1 17.86 110.44 16.66
N GLY A 2 16.89 109.60 17.00
CA GLY A 2 16.19 108.70 16.09
C GLY A 2 16.08 107.28 16.67
N GLU A 3 15.82 107.17 17.98
CA GLU A 3 15.21 105.98 18.57
C GLU A 3 13.82 105.84 17.94
N SER A 4 13.59 104.74 17.23
CA SER A 4 12.24 104.30 16.90
C SER A 4 11.95 103.07 17.75
N ASP A 5 11.26 103.35 18.86
CA ASP A 5 10.58 102.41 19.73
C ASP A 5 9.88 101.33 18.91
N VAL A 6 10.17 100.07 19.22
CA VAL A 6 9.29 98.96 18.86
C VAL A 6 8.19 98.94 19.91
N THR A 7 7.09 99.63 19.61
CA THR A 7 5.86 99.62 20.39
C THR A 7 5.32 98.18 20.44
N VAL A 8 5.24 97.62 21.63
CA VAL A 8 4.63 96.31 21.91
C VAL A 8 3.12 96.44 21.69
N GLN A 9 2.59 95.87 20.59
CA GLN A 9 1.16 95.62 20.43
C GLN A 9 0.84 94.18 20.87
N GLN A 10 -0.13 94.06 21.78
CA GLN A 10 -0.73 92.80 22.20
C GLN A 10 -1.67 92.31 21.09
N SER A 11 -1.50 91.06 20.66
CA SER A 11 -2.15 90.37 19.53
C SER A 11 -1.80 90.91 18.13
N GLY A 12 -1.26 90.05 17.28
CA GLY A 12 -0.79 90.44 15.95
C GLY A 12 -0.45 89.25 15.08
N ASN A 13 -0.69 89.40 13.78
CA ASN A 13 -0.34 88.40 12.78
C ASN A 13 1.17 88.38 12.54
N VAL A 14 1.74 87.18 12.42
CA VAL A 14 3.11 86.97 11.97
C VAL A 14 3.09 86.50 10.52
N ILE A 15 3.75 87.28 9.66
CA ILE A 15 3.73 87.09 8.22
C ILE A 15 5.14 86.66 7.74
N TRP A 16 5.19 85.62 6.91
CA TRP A 16 6.37 85.19 6.20
C TRP A 16 6.00 84.75 4.78
N GLN A 17 6.50 85.48 3.77
CA GLN A 17 6.08 85.31 2.37
C GLN A 17 4.55 85.39 2.25
N GLU A 18 3.91 84.43 1.57
CA GLU A 18 2.46 84.35 1.40
C GLU A 18 1.72 83.73 2.60
N LYS A 19 2.44 83.34 3.67
CA LYS A 19 1.86 82.72 4.87
C LYS A 19 1.67 83.76 5.98
N CYS A 20 0.46 83.78 6.54
CA CYS A 20 0.08 84.61 7.68
C CYS A 20 -0.43 83.70 8.81
N ILE A 21 0.19 83.79 9.99
CA ILE A 21 -0.23 83.06 11.19
C ILE A 21 -0.80 84.07 12.19
N GLU A 22 -2.03 83.84 12.63
CA GLU A 22 -2.69 84.65 13.65
C GLU A 22 -2.26 84.19 15.05
N ILE A 23 -1.76 85.12 15.87
CA ILE A 23 -1.36 84.84 17.25
C ILE A 23 -2.43 85.41 18.18
N SER A 24 -3.20 84.52 18.80
CA SER A 24 -4.18 84.89 19.83
C SER A 24 -3.50 85.47 21.07
N SER A 25 -4.26 86.23 21.88
CA SER A 25 -3.76 86.84 23.11
C SER A 25 -3.19 85.83 24.11
N GLU A 26 -3.71 84.61 24.13
CA GLU A 26 -3.23 83.51 24.99
C GLU A 26 -1.87 82.97 24.54
N HIS A 27 -1.65 82.93 23.21
CA HIS A 27 -0.42 82.44 22.60
C HIS A 27 0.76 83.43 22.70
N CYS A 28 0.51 84.70 22.96
CA CYS A 28 1.54 85.73 23.13
C CYS A 28 2.54 85.43 24.28
N SER A 29 2.10 84.68 25.29
CA SER A 29 2.89 84.33 26.48
C SER A 29 3.83 83.12 26.28
N ILE A 30 3.73 82.42 25.14
CA ILE A 30 4.51 81.20 24.88
C ILE A 30 5.99 81.55 24.73
N ALA A 31 6.83 80.95 25.57
CA ALA A 31 8.27 81.16 25.56
C ALA A 31 8.98 80.40 24.42
N LEU A 32 9.93 81.07 23.78
CA LEU A 32 10.75 80.58 22.66
C LEU A 32 11.92 79.72 23.17
N HIS A 33 11.63 78.49 23.60
CA HIS A 33 12.63 77.56 24.11
C HIS A 33 13.20 76.60 23.04
N PRO A 34 14.51 76.26 23.10
CA PRO A 34 15.15 75.32 22.17
C PRO A 34 14.49 73.93 22.12
N GLU A 35 13.87 73.48 23.22
CA GLU A 35 13.19 72.19 23.28
C GLU A 35 11.96 72.13 22.36
N ARG A 36 11.25 73.26 22.19
CA ARG A 36 10.07 73.38 21.33
C ARG A 36 10.42 73.70 19.88
N PHE A 37 11.52 74.44 19.67
CA PHE A 37 11.99 74.89 18.36
C PHE A 37 13.36 74.27 18.00
N SER A 38 13.48 72.95 18.20
CA SER A 38 14.74 72.20 18.10
C SER A 38 15.42 72.22 16.73
N LYS A 39 14.69 72.55 15.66
CA LYS A 39 15.21 72.58 14.29
C LYS A 39 15.82 73.94 13.92
N THR A 40 15.71 74.96 14.80
CA THR A 40 16.17 76.33 14.54
C THR A 40 16.92 76.95 15.74
N PRO A 41 17.91 76.27 16.35
CA PRO A 41 18.55 76.75 17.60
C PRO A 41 19.30 78.07 17.43
N LYS A 42 19.92 78.30 16.27
CA LYS A 42 20.62 79.56 15.97
C LYS A 42 19.69 80.76 15.80
N LEU A 43 18.49 80.54 15.27
CA LEU A 43 17.49 81.61 15.16
C LEU A 43 17.00 82.03 16.54
N LEU A 44 16.76 81.05 17.43
CA LEU A 44 16.32 81.33 18.80
C LEU A 44 17.38 82.06 19.62
N SER A 45 18.67 81.71 19.46
CA SER A 45 19.74 82.43 20.17
C SER A 45 19.82 83.90 19.74
N GLU A 46 19.66 84.17 18.44
CA GLU A 46 19.68 85.55 17.92
C GLU A 46 18.42 86.36 18.31
N LEU A 47 17.26 85.72 18.36
CA LEU A 47 16.02 86.35 18.88
C LEU A 47 16.16 86.71 20.36
N ARG A 48 16.68 85.80 21.18
CA ARG A 48 16.95 86.04 22.61
C ARG A 48 17.97 87.15 22.84
N ASN A 49 19.04 87.21 22.03
CA ASN A 49 20.03 88.29 22.10
C ASN A 49 19.44 89.67 21.81
N ARG A 50 18.25 89.74 21.19
CA ARG A 50 17.50 90.98 20.92
C ARG A 50 16.31 91.20 21.86
N GLY A 51 16.21 90.42 22.95
CA GLY A 51 15.14 90.56 23.94
C GLY A 51 13.79 90.01 23.50
N VAL A 52 13.76 89.13 22.49
CA VAL A 52 12.55 88.44 22.02
C VAL A 52 12.54 87.04 22.64
N ASP A 53 11.84 86.91 23.76
CA ASP A 53 11.75 85.68 24.55
C ASP A 53 10.41 84.95 24.40
N THR A 54 9.37 85.64 23.96
CA THR A 54 8.04 85.06 23.75
C THR A 54 7.50 85.27 22.34
N VAL A 55 6.53 84.44 21.94
CA VAL A 55 5.86 84.49 20.64
C VAL A 55 5.20 85.85 20.40
N GLY A 56 4.63 86.49 21.42
CA GLY A 56 4.00 87.81 21.31
C GLY A 56 4.98 88.97 21.07
N GLN A 57 6.30 88.72 21.21
CA GLN A 57 7.35 89.71 20.95
C GLN A 57 7.96 89.56 19.54
N LEU A 58 7.46 88.60 18.73
CA LEU A 58 7.91 88.44 17.36
C LEU A 58 7.51 89.66 16.51
N PRO A 59 8.35 90.06 15.54
CA PRO A 59 7.96 91.10 14.59
C PRO A 59 6.80 90.59 13.72
N SER A 60 5.88 91.49 13.37
CA SER A 60 4.72 91.19 12.51
C SER A 60 5.11 90.66 11.13
N THR A 61 6.33 90.94 10.66
CA THR A 61 6.91 90.36 9.46
C THR A 61 8.25 89.70 9.78
N LEU A 62 8.39 88.40 9.46
CA LEU A 62 9.61 87.64 9.73
C LEU A 62 10.74 87.95 8.73
N GLU A 63 10.47 88.72 7.67
CA GLU A 63 11.49 89.20 6.73
C GLU A 63 12.61 89.99 7.41
N ALA A 64 12.29 90.73 8.47
CA ALA A 64 13.28 91.44 9.27
C ALA A 64 14.34 90.51 9.87
N LEU A 65 14.02 89.22 10.07
CA LEU A 65 14.92 88.22 10.64
C LEU A 65 15.99 87.74 9.65
N LEU A 66 15.84 87.99 8.34
CA LEU A 66 16.90 87.74 7.34
C LEU A 66 18.13 88.63 7.54
N LYS A 67 17.99 89.75 8.26
CA LYS A 67 19.11 90.64 8.60
C LYS A 67 19.97 90.08 9.76
N LEU A 68 19.57 88.96 10.36
CA LEU A 68 20.34 88.31 11.43
C LEU A 68 21.48 87.47 10.85
N PRO A 69 22.66 87.49 11.47
CA PRO A 69 23.80 86.71 11.00
C PRO A 69 23.47 85.21 11.05
N ALA A 70 23.77 84.51 9.95
CA ALA A 70 23.56 83.06 9.79
C ALA A 70 22.10 82.56 9.86
N VAL A 71 21.11 83.45 9.73
CA VAL A 71 19.69 83.10 9.55
C VAL A 71 19.31 83.19 8.07
N GLY A 72 19.06 82.04 7.44
CA GLY A 72 18.56 81.97 6.06
C GLY A 72 17.04 81.79 6.01
N SER A 73 16.44 82.02 4.83
CA SER A 73 15.02 81.79 4.56
C SER A 73 14.53 80.40 4.98
N VAL A 74 15.37 79.37 4.79
CA VAL A 74 15.07 77.98 5.20
C VAL A 74 14.94 77.83 6.71
N ALA A 75 15.71 78.59 7.50
CA ALA A 75 15.60 78.55 8.96
C ALA A 75 14.31 79.23 9.43
N ILE A 76 13.93 80.34 8.80
CA ILE A 76 12.67 81.05 9.10
C ILE A 76 11.46 80.19 8.71
N SER A 77 11.48 79.54 7.54
CA SER A 77 10.41 78.62 7.15
C SER A 77 10.26 77.42 8.10
N LYS A 78 11.38 76.84 8.58
CA LYS A 78 11.34 75.75 9.58
C LYS A 78 10.78 76.24 10.92
N PHE A 79 11.16 77.44 11.34
CA PHE A 79 10.64 78.06 12.55
C PHE A 79 9.13 78.31 12.45
N LEU A 80 8.66 78.82 11.30
CA LEU A 80 7.25 79.07 11.05
C LEU A 80 6.42 77.78 11.10
N VAL A 81 6.91 76.68 10.53
CA VAL A 81 6.23 75.36 10.61
C VAL A 81 6.16 74.87 12.07
N GLN A 82 7.23 75.03 12.85
CA GLN A 82 7.22 74.65 14.27
C GLN A 82 6.29 75.55 15.10
N LEU A 83 6.14 76.81 14.72
CA LEU A 83 5.21 77.74 15.35
C LEU A 83 3.76 77.39 15.00
N GLU A 84 3.47 77.10 13.73
CA GLU A 84 2.15 76.64 13.23
C GLU A 84 1.70 75.36 13.94
N ASP A 85 2.58 74.35 14.05
CA ASP A 85 2.33 73.10 14.78
C ASP A 85 2.01 73.36 16.26
N LEU A 86 2.72 74.30 16.89
CA LEU A 86 2.58 74.60 18.31
C LEU A 86 1.29 75.36 18.61
N LEU A 87 0.91 76.32 17.76
CA LEU A 87 -0.34 77.07 17.89
C LEU A 87 -1.56 76.20 17.56
N SER A 88 -1.43 75.25 16.62
CA SER A 88 -2.48 74.28 16.29
C SER A 88 -2.76 73.27 17.43
N LEU A 89 -1.82 73.11 18.38
CA LEU A 89 -1.98 72.25 19.56
C LEU A 89 -2.72 72.95 20.73
N GLY A 90 -2.95 74.26 20.64
CA GLY A 90 -3.62 75.08 21.66
C GLY A 90 -5.14 75.19 21.52
N ASP A 91 -5.71 74.78 20.39
CA ASP A 91 -7.12 75.00 20.05
C ASP A 91 -8.01 73.73 20.17
N GLN A 92 -7.68 72.87 21.13
CA GLN A 92 -8.52 71.74 21.52
C GLN A 92 -9.18 72.04 22.87
N PRO A 93 -10.50 72.31 22.93
CA PRO A 93 -11.21 72.25 24.19
C PRO A 93 -11.05 70.84 24.76
N SER A 94 -10.62 70.79 26.02
CA SER A 94 -10.53 69.58 26.82
C SER A 94 -11.90 68.88 26.85
N GLY A 95 -12.05 67.80 26.11
CA GLY A 95 -13.30 67.04 26.05
C GLY A 95 -13.08 65.75 25.30
N GLY A 96 -13.32 64.62 25.97
CA GLY A 96 -12.95 63.31 25.47
C GLY A 96 -13.55 62.95 24.12
N ALA A 97 -12.73 62.32 23.28
CA ALA A 97 -13.17 61.54 22.15
C ALA A 97 -12.24 60.32 22.01
N LEU A 98 -12.48 59.32 22.87
CA LEU A 98 -12.47 57.96 22.36
C LEU A 98 -13.60 57.89 21.34
N ASP A 99 -13.31 58.09 20.06
CA ASP A 99 -14.22 57.61 19.02
C ASP A 99 -13.53 57.36 17.67
N ARG A 100 -13.59 56.07 17.28
CA ARG A 100 -13.68 55.55 15.90
C ARG A 100 -12.39 55.49 15.07
N ILE A 101 -11.57 54.48 15.34
CA ILE A 101 -10.94 53.72 14.25
C ILE A 101 -12.09 52.97 13.57
N ALA A 102 -12.49 53.40 12.37
CA ALA A 102 -13.34 52.56 11.51
C ALA A 102 -12.70 51.17 11.42
N GLU A 103 -13.45 50.09 11.70
CA GLU A 103 -12.99 48.72 11.47
C GLU A 103 -12.63 48.59 9.98
N ARG A 104 -11.34 48.70 9.68
CA ARG A 104 -10.87 48.60 8.30
C ARG A 104 -10.84 47.13 7.93
N PRO A 105 -11.39 46.77 6.76
CA PRO A 105 -11.64 45.39 6.46
C PRO A 105 -10.33 44.65 6.16
N LEU A 106 -10.18 43.46 6.74
CA LEU A 106 -9.01 42.61 6.55
C LEU A 106 -9.17 41.71 5.33
N VAL A 107 -8.07 41.16 4.84
CA VAL A 107 -8.05 40.30 3.65
C VAL A 107 -8.93 39.06 3.83
N HIS A 108 -8.96 38.43 5.00
CA HIS A 108 -9.83 37.27 5.24
C HIS A 108 -11.33 37.60 5.22
N GLN A 109 -11.70 38.88 5.39
CA GLN A 109 -13.09 39.35 5.35
C GLN A 109 -13.51 39.76 3.94
N THR A 110 -12.55 40.22 3.12
CA THR A 110 -12.81 40.80 1.80
C THR A 110 -12.45 39.86 0.65
N GLY A 111 -11.48 38.97 0.84
CA GLY A 111 -10.92 38.10 -0.19
C GLY A 111 -10.07 38.84 -1.21
N TYR A 112 -9.62 40.08 -0.96
CA TYR A 112 -8.77 40.81 -1.89
C TYR A 112 -7.88 41.86 -1.21
N ILE A 113 -6.87 42.32 -1.95
CA ILE A 113 -6.01 43.45 -1.61
C ILE A 113 -6.03 44.46 -2.75
N ILE A 114 -6.12 45.75 -2.43
CA ILE A 114 -6.04 46.85 -3.37
C ILE A 114 -4.73 47.61 -3.14
N TRP A 115 -4.02 47.90 -4.24
CA TRP A 115 -2.84 48.76 -4.24
C TRP A 115 -2.75 49.51 -5.57
N GLN A 116 -2.66 50.84 -5.54
CA GLN A 116 -2.53 51.68 -6.75
C GLN A 116 -3.63 51.41 -7.81
N GLY A 117 -4.85 51.14 -7.36
CA GLY A 117 -5.99 50.80 -8.24
C GLY A 117 -5.95 49.38 -8.81
N GLU A 118 -4.93 48.58 -8.52
CA GLU A 118 -4.87 47.16 -8.86
C GLU A 118 -5.52 46.33 -7.74
N ARG A 119 -6.44 45.43 -8.10
CA ARG A 119 -7.08 44.49 -7.18
C ARG A 119 -6.51 43.09 -7.35
N LEU A 120 -5.96 42.52 -6.28
CA LEU A 120 -5.49 41.15 -6.22
C LEU A 120 -6.47 40.32 -5.38
N ASN A 121 -7.15 39.35 -5.99
CA ASN A 121 -8.02 38.45 -5.26
C ASN A 121 -7.19 37.37 -4.54
N ILE A 122 -7.49 37.14 -3.27
CA ILE A 122 -6.82 36.18 -2.41
C ILE A 122 -7.84 35.08 -2.08
N GLY A 123 -7.52 33.84 -2.49
CA GLY A 123 -8.35 32.69 -2.13
C GLY A 123 -8.16 32.29 -0.66
N GLU A 124 -9.17 31.65 -0.08
CA GLU A 124 -9.19 31.25 1.34
C GLU A 124 -7.98 30.41 1.74
N GLN A 125 -7.49 29.56 0.83
CA GLN A 125 -6.31 28.72 1.05
C GLN A 125 -5.04 29.53 1.37
N ALA A 126 -4.98 30.80 0.99
CA ALA A 126 -3.83 31.67 1.22
C ALA A 126 -3.97 32.54 2.48
N PHE A 127 -5.11 32.54 3.17
CA PHE A 127 -5.31 33.39 4.36
C PHE A 127 -4.42 33.01 5.53
N LEU A 128 -4.06 31.73 5.63
CA LEU A 128 -3.18 31.19 6.67
C LEU A 128 -1.69 31.28 6.31
N LEU A 129 -1.34 31.75 5.12
CA LEU A 129 0.05 31.90 4.70
C LEU A 129 0.77 32.90 5.62
N GLU A 130 1.81 32.46 6.32
CA GLU A 130 2.58 33.27 7.25
C GLU A 130 3.46 34.30 6.54
N LEU A 131 3.55 35.49 7.11
CA LEU A 131 4.36 36.61 6.63
C LEU A 131 5.73 36.61 7.30
N GLU A 132 6.54 35.59 7.03
CA GLU A 132 7.86 35.49 7.65
C GLU A 132 8.86 36.53 7.08
N PRO A 133 9.69 37.18 7.91
CA PRO A 133 10.75 38.08 7.44
C PRO A 133 11.77 37.44 6.48
N SER A 134 11.97 36.13 6.60
CA SER A 134 12.81 35.28 5.74
C SER A 134 12.30 35.24 4.29
N THR A 135 10.98 35.25 4.09
CA THR A 135 10.32 35.18 2.78
C THR A 135 10.31 36.55 2.08
N PHE A 136 10.18 37.63 2.85
CA PHE A 136 10.11 39.00 2.35
C PHE A 136 11.45 39.75 2.47
N THR A 137 12.51 39.16 1.93
CA THR A 137 13.90 39.65 2.03
C THR A 137 14.14 41.08 1.52
N LYS A 138 13.28 41.60 0.62
CA LYS A 138 13.40 42.96 0.08
C LYS A 138 12.69 44.00 0.95
N THR A 139 11.87 43.57 1.90
CA THR A 139 11.08 44.42 2.81
C THR A 139 11.00 43.92 4.26
N PRO A 140 12.12 43.50 4.90
CA PRO A 140 12.09 42.91 6.25
C PRO A 140 11.60 43.90 7.32
N LYS A 141 11.90 45.19 7.15
CA LYS A 141 11.43 46.26 8.04
C LYS A 141 9.91 46.47 8.01
N LEU A 142 9.24 46.05 6.94
CA LEU A 142 7.78 46.12 6.85
C LEU A 142 7.15 44.88 7.49
N THR A 143 7.68 43.68 7.25
CA THR A 143 7.20 42.45 7.89
C THR A 143 7.38 42.47 9.40
N GLU A 144 8.52 42.96 9.91
CA GLU A 144 8.72 43.16 11.36
C GLU A 144 7.67 44.10 11.98
N LYS A 145 7.25 45.14 11.25
CA LYS A 145 6.22 46.08 11.73
C LYS A 145 4.82 45.50 11.67
N LEU A 146 4.54 44.70 10.65
CA LEU A 146 3.30 43.95 10.54
C LEU A 146 3.18 42.97 11.72
N GLU A 147 4.26 42.24 12.00
CA GLU A 147 4.34 41.30 13.13
C GLU A 147 4.16 42.01 14.49
N GLN A 148 4.83 43.15 14.71
CA GLN A 148 4.65 43.98 15.92
C GLN A 148 3.21 44.47 16.13
N ARG A 149 2.40 44.52 15.05
CA ARG A 149 0.98 44.88 15.09
C ARG A 149 0.06 43.66 15.09
N GLY A 150 0.58 42.45 15.24
CA GLY A 150 -0.19 41.20 15.25
C GLY A 150 -0.63 40.71 13.87
N ILE A 151 -0.15 41.33 12.78
CA ILE A 151 -0.42 40.89 11.41
C ILE A 151 0.64 39.87 11.02
N ARG A 152 0.32 38.60 11.22
CA ARG A 152 1.24 37.47 11.01
C ARG A 152 0.96 36.66 9.75
N THR A 153 -0.24 36.77 9.19
CA THR A 153 -0.65 36.01 8.00
C THR A 153 -1.20 36.94 6.92
N VAL A 154 -1.24 36.46 5.69
CA VAL A 154 -1.84 37.19 4.56
C VAL A 154 -3.30 37.56 4.83
N GLY A 155 -4.07 36.70 5.49
CA GLY A 155 -5.46 36.97 5.85
C GLY A 155 -5.63 38.15 6.81
N ASN A 156 -4.60 38.48 7.59
CA ASN A 156 -4.63 39.58 8.56
C ASN A 156 -4.10 40.90 7.98
N LEU A 157 -3.71 40.93 6.70
CA LEU A 157 -3.34 42.17 6.03
C LEU A 157 -4.57 43.08 5.86
N PRO A 158 -4.38 44.41 5.80
CA PRO A 158 -5.44 45.32 5.41
C PRO A 158 -5.82 45.11 3.94
N ALA A 159 -7.11 45.24 3.62
CA ALA A 159 -7.59 45.13 2.24
C ALA A 159 -7.10 46.27 1.32
N SER A 160 -6.63 47.39 1.88
CA SER A 160 -5.96 48.48 1.14
C SER A 160 -4.53 48.66 1.61
N PHE A 161 -3.57 48.57 0.69
CA PHE A 161 -2.15 48.73 1.00
C PHE A 161 -1.72 50.20 1.13
N GLU A 162 -2.56 51.14 0.71
CA GLU A 162 -2.42 52.57 1.02
C GLU A 162 -2.35 52.78 2.54
N GLU A 163 -3.00 51.93 3.32
CA GLU A 163 -2.98 51.97 4.79
C GLU A 163 -1.60 51.65 5.38
N LEU A 164 -0.80 50.83 4.71
CA LEU A 164 0.55 50.48 5.18
C LEU A 164 1.51 51.68 5.15
N GLN A 165 1.20 52.70 4.33
CA GLN A 165 1.97 53.95 4.29
C GLN A 165 1.78 54.81 5.56
N GLN A 166 0.77 54.53 6.39
CA GLN A 166 0.55 55.21 7.66
C GLN A 166 1.59 54.81 8.72
N TYR A 167 2.36 53.75 8.47
CA TYR A 167 3.39 53.29 9.39
C TYR A 167 4.65 54.16 9.27
N LYS A 168 5.16 54.63 10.42
CA LYS A 168 6.39 55.43 10.50
C LYS A 168 7.51 54.75 9.72
N SER A 169 8.14 55.43 8.76
CA SER A 169 9.22 54.91 7.90
C SER A 169 8.82 53.81 6.90
N VAL A 170 7.54 53.64 6.60
CA VAL A 170 7.06 52.82 5.47
C VAL A 170 6.65 53.75 4.34
N GLY A 171 7.54 53.89 3.35
CA GLY A 171 7.27 54.71 2.18
C GLY A 171 6.64 53.91 1.05
N HIS A 172 6.08 54.62 0.08
CA HIS A 172 5.49 54.07 -1.14
C HIS A 172 6.33 52.94 -1.78
N LYS A 173 7.62 53.18 -2.01
CA LYS A 173 8.56 52.22 -2.62
C LYS A 173 8.70 50.91 -1.83
N MET A 174 8.53 50.95 -0.51
CA MET A 174 8.60 49.76 0.34
C MET A 174 7.32 48.92 0.20
N VAL A 175 6.15 49.58 0.15
CA VAL A 175 4.87 48.89 -0.08
C VAL A 175 4.80 48.29 -1.48
N THR A 176 5.30 48.99 -2.51
CA THR A 176 5.37 48.43 -3.88
C THR A 176 6.24 47.17 -3.95
N LYS A 177 7.40 47.17 -3.28
CA LYS A 177 8.28 45.98 -3.25
C LYS A 177 7.63 44.81 -2.50
N PHE A 178 6.94 45.11 -1.41
CA PHE A 178 6.22 44.09 -0.64
C PHE A 178 5.06 43.50 -1.46
N TRP A 179 4.31 44.33 -2.16
CA TRP A 179 3.25 43.94 -3.11
C TRP A 179 3.76 42.98 -4.18
N GLU A 180 4.90 43.29 -4.81
CA GLU A 180 5.52 42.41 -5.81
C GLU A 180 5.96 41.06 -5.23
N GLN A 181 6.58 41.07 -4.05
CA GLN A 181 6.97 39.82 -3.37
C GLN A 181 5.76 38.99 -2.96
N LEU A 182 4.70 39.64 -2.46
CA LEU A 182 3.48 38.97 -2.06
C LEU A 182 2.79 38.29 -3.24
N LYS A 183 2.72 38.94 -4.42
CA LYS A 183 2.19 38.29 -5.63
C LYS A 183 2.98 37.03 -6.00
N HIS A 184 4.31 37.11 -5.96
CA HIS A 184 5.16 35.98 -6.28
C HIS A 184 4.93 34.82 -5.31
N GLU A 185 4.87 35.13 -4.02
CA GLU A 185 4.66 34.13 -2.97
C GLU A 185 3.28 33.48 -3.07
N LEU A 186 2.23 34.25 -3.37
CA LEU A 186 0.89 33.71 -3.58
C LEU A 186 0.81 32.79 -4.80
N VAL A 187 1.55 33.09 -5.87
CA VAL A 187 1.65 32.21 -7.05
C VAL A 187 2.38 30.91 -6.69
N SER A 188 3.51 31.00 -5.98
CA SER A 188 4.28 29.85 -5.51
C SER A 188 3.45 28.94 -4.60
N HIS A 189 2.81 29.53 -3.59
CA HIS A 189 1.92 28.84 -2.66
C HIS A 189 0.75 28.16 -3.38
N ARG A 190 0.12 28.84 -4.34
CA ARG A 190 -0.97 28.26 -5.13
C ARG A 190 -0.50 27.04 -5.92
N GLN A 191 0.65 27.11 -6.58
CA GLN A 191 1.20 25.96 -7.32
C GLN A 191 1.54 24.79 -6.40
N HIS A 192 2.09 25.06 -5.22
CA HIS A 192 2.36 24.04 -4.22
C HIS A 192 1.08 23.34 -3.77
N TYR A 193 0.08 24.14 -3.36
CA TYR A 193 -1.21 23.65 -2.91
C TYR A 193 -1.95 22.85 -3.99
N GLU A 194 -1.92 23.29 -5.25
CA GLU A 194 -2.52 22.56 -6.37
C GLU A 194 -1.81 21.22 -6.63
N ARG A 195 -0.48 21.14 -6.49
CA ARG A 195 0.27 19.88 -6.59
C ARG A 195 -0.05 18.92 -5.45
N GLU A 196 -0.12 19.40 -4.22
CA GLU A 196 -0.49 18.60 -3.06
C GLU A 196 -1.93 18.08 -3.17
N GLN A 197 -2.87 18.94 -3.58
CA GLN A 197 -4.24 18.51 -3.84
C GLN A 197 -4.33 17.51 -4.99
N ALA A 198 -3.59 17.70 -6.07
CA ALA A 198 -3.57 16.76 -7.19
C ALA A 198 -2.99 15.40 -6.75
N ALA A 199 -1.92 15.41 -5.95
CA ALA A 199 -1.35 14.21 -5.36
C ALA A 199 -2.37 13.51 -4.44
N HIS A 200 -2.99 14.23 -3.52
CA HIS A 200 -3.99 13.69 -2.60
C HIS A 200 -5.23 13.15 -3.32
N ARG A 201 -5.74 13.85 -4.35
CA ARG A 201 -6.83 13.36 -5.20
C ARG A 201 -6.41 12.11 -5.98
N SER A 202 -5.17 12.04 -6.46
CA SER A 202 -4.67 10.88 -7.18
C SER A 202 -4.52 9.65 -6.28
N GLU A 203 -4.14 9.85 -5.01
CA GLU A 203 -4.03 8.83 -3.98
C GLU A 203 -5.41 8.34 -3.53
N GLN A 204 -6.33 9.27 -3.24
CA GLN A 204 -7.73 8.95 -2.95
C GLN A 204 -8.42 8.22 -4.12
N ALA A 205 -8.14 8.62 -5.36
CA ALA A 205 -8.62 7.93 -6.54
C ALA A 205 -8.00 6.53 -6.68
N LEU A 206 -6.76 6.32 -6.25
CA LEU A 206 -6.13 5.00 -6.20
C LEU A 206 -6.78 4.10 -5.14
N MET A 207 -7.11 4.65 -3.96
CA MET A 207 -7.75 3.88 -2.87
C MET A 207 -9.18 3.43 -3.18
N ARG A 208 -9.84 4.03 -4.17
CA ARG A 208 -11.17 3.61 -4.64
C ARG A 208 -11.14 2.44 -5.62
N LEU A 209 -9.98 2.12 -6.18
CA LEU A 209 -9.80 1.03 -7.14
C LEU A 209 -9.61 -0.30 -6.43
N THR A 210 -9.96 -1.41 -7.09
CA THR A 210 -9.60 -2.75 -6.58
C THR A 210 -8.08 -2.91 -6.53
N GLU A 211 -7.60 -3.90 -5.79
CA GLU A 211 -6.17 -4.23 -5.77
C GLU A 211 -5.63 -4.55 -7.17
N GLU A 212 -6.37 -5.32 -7.98
CA GLU A 212 -5.92 -5.65 -9.35
C GLU A 212 -5.87 -4.41 -10.23
N GLU A 213 -6.84 -3.50 -10.11
CA GLU A 213 -6.85 -2.24 -10.86
C GLU A 213 -5.68 -1.32 -10.48
N ARG A 214 -5.34 -1.26 -9.18
CA ARG A 214 -4.17 -0.51 -8.71
C ARG A 214 -2.88 -1.10 -9.26
N VAL A 215 -2.69 -2.42 -9.20
CA VAL A 215 -1.53 -3.12 -9.78
C VAL A 215 -1.44 -2.85 -11.28
N THR A 216 -2.55 -2.99 -12.00
CA THR A 216 -2.62 -2.73 -13.45
C THR A 216 -2.20 -1.30 -13.80
N LYS A 217 -2.68 -0.32 -13.05
CA LYS A 217 -2.33 1.10 -13.27
C LYS A 217 -0.85 1.35 -13.02
N MET A 218 -0.27 0.73 -11.99
CA MET A 218 1.15 0.85 -11.68
C MET A 218 2.04 0.17 -12.71
N LEU A 219 1.66 -1.03 -13.16
CA LEU A 219 2.36 -1.71 -14.25
C LEU A 219 2.36 -0.89 -15.53
N ARG A 220 1.22 -0.34 -15.95
CA ARG A 220 1.17 0.55 -17.13
C ARG A 220 2.05 1.78 -17.00
N ARG A 221 2.14 2.36 -15.79
CA ARG A 221 3.04 3.50 -15.53
C ARG A 221 4.51 3.09 -15.64
N LEU A 222 4.87 1.92 -15.13
CA LEU A 222 6.22 1.37 -15.24
C LEU A 222 6.59 1.05 -16.69
N GLU A 223 5.69 0.40 -17.42
CA GLU A 223 5.85 0.13 -18.86
C GLU A 223 6.07 1.42 -19.64
N ALA A 224 5.24 2.44 -19.40
CA ALA A 224 5.40 3.74 -20.06
C ALA A 224 6.73 4.42 -19.68
N LYS A 225 7.16 4.30 -18.42
CA LYS A 225 8.44 4.86 -17.94
C LYS A 225 9.65 4.16 -18.57
N TRP A 226 9.53 2.87 -18.86
CA TRP A 226 10.64 2.04 -19.37
C TRP A 226 10.59 1.79 -20.88
N ALA A 227 9.53 2.27 -21.56
CA ALA A 227 9.27 2.05 -22.99
C ALA A 227 10.47 2.34 -23.89
N ASP A 228 11.25 3.37 -23.56
CA ASP A 228 12.41 3.82 -24.32
C ASP A 228 13.53 2.77 -24.45
N TRP A 229 13.59 1.78 -23.55
CA TRP A 229 14.65 0.78 -23.54
C TRP A 229 14.15 -0.68 -23.42
N THR A 230 12.85 -0.89 -23.17
CA THR A 230 12.26 -2.24 -23.12
C THR A 230 11.70 -2.72 -24.46
N GLY A 231 11.60 -1.85 -25.48
CA GLY A 231 11.25 -2.27 -26.83
C GLY A 231 12.30 -3.23 -27.43
N PRO A 232 11.93 -4.24 -28.25
CA PRO A 232 12.86 -5.25 -28.76
C PRO A 232 14.10 -4.66 -29.45
N GLU A 233 13.90 -3.72 -30.39
CA GLU A 233 14.99 -3.06 -31.11
C GLU A 233 15.86 -2.19 -30.19
N ALA A 234 15.22 -1.46 -29.26
CA ALA A 234 15.88 -0.57 -28.32
C ALA A 234 16.71 -1.34 -27.27
N ALA A 235 16.22 -2.50 -26.84
CA ALA A 235 16.90 -3.37 -25.89
C ALA A 235 18.11 -4.06 -26.53
N GLU A 236 17.97 -4.56 -27.76
CA GLU A 236 19.06 -5.21 -28.52
C GLU A 236 20.20 -4.22 -28.82
N HIS A 237 19.86 -2.99 -29.23
CA HIS A 237 20.83 -1.95 -29.57
C HIS A 237 21.12 -0.97 -28.42
N SER A 238 20.75 -1.34 -27.20
CA SER A 238 20.94 -0.46 -26.03
C SER A 238 22.42 -0.16 -25.80
N THR A 239 22.74 1.10 -25.51
CA THR A 239 24.09 1.49 -25.06
C THR A 239 24.40 0.97 -23.66
N ASP A 240 23.38 0.56 -22.89
CA ASP A 240 23.55 -0.08 -21.60
C ASP A 240 23.74 -1.59 -21.76
N ARG A 241 24.99 -2.03 -21.57
CA ARG A 241 25.39 -3.44 -21.63
C ARG A 241 24.58 -4.35 -20.70
N ALA A 242 24.06 -3.82 -19.58
CA ALA A 242 23.21 -4.61 -18.68
C ALA A 242 21.84 -4.92 -19.29
N ILE A 243 21.27 -3.96 -20.04
CA ILE A 243 19.99 -4.14 -20.74
C ILE A 243 20.16 -5.18 -21.85
N GLN A 244 21.24 -5.10 -22.63
CA GLN A 244 21.55 -6.10 -23.67
C GLN A 244 21.67 -7.52 -23.09
N MET A 245 22.34 -7.68 -21.94
CA MET A 245 22.48 -8.99 -21.28
C MET A 245 21.13 -9.52 -20.77
N LEU A 246 20.29 -8.65 -20.19
CA LEU A 246 18.94 -9.03 -19.74
C LEU A 246 18.08 -9.44 -20.93
N TYR A 247 18.11 -8.68 -22.01
CA TYR A 247 17.35 -8.96 -23.23
C TYR A 247 17.81 -10.27 -23.90
N TYR A 248 19.12 -10.48 -24.02
CA TYR A 248 19.69 -11.74 -24.52
C TYR A 248 19.18 -12.94 -23.73
N ARG A 249 19.19 -12.85 -22.39
CA ARG A 249 18.71 -13.94 -21.54
C ARG A 249 17.22 -14.20 -21.70
N TRP A 250 16.41 -13.14 -21.73
CA TRP A 250 14.96 -13.23 -21.94
C TRP A 250 14.63 -13.89 -23.29
N ARG A 251 15.26 -13.42 -24.39
CA ARG A 251 15.04 -13.97 -25.73
C ARG A 251 15.42 -15.44 -25.85
N ASN A 252 16.52 -15.86 -25.22
CA ASN A 252 16.86 -17.29 -25.22
C ASN A 252 15.83 -18.11 -24.44
N GLN A 253 15.35 -17.60 -23.30
CA GLN A 253 14.32 -18.29 -22.51
C GLN A 253 13.02 -18.47 -23.31
N THR A 254 12.58 -17.45 -24.05
CA THR A 254 11.41 -17.54 -24.93
C THR A 254 11.60 -18.53 -26.07
N ASP A 255 12.84 -18.73 -26.53
CA ASP A 255 13.20 -19.72 -27.55
C ASP A 255 13.38 -21.14 -26.96
N GLY A 256 13.04 -21.36 -25.69
CA GLY A 256 13.16 -22.64 -24.99
C GLY A 256 14.60 -22.99 -24.57
N LYS A 257 15.53 -22.03 -24.60
CA LYS A 257 16.93 -22.20 -24.21
C LYS A 257 17.23 -21.45 -22.90
N ILE A 258 17.80 -22.13 -21.92
CA ILE A 258 18.19 -21.48 -20.67
C ILE A 258 19.56 -20.83 -20.84
N ALA A 259 19.60 -19.52 -21.13
CA ALA A 259 20.86 -18.77 -21.16
C ALA A 259 21.42 -18.60 -19.74
N THR A 260 22.32 -19.50 -19.38
CA THR A 260 23.05 -19.48 -18.13
C THR A 260 23.96 -18.25 -18.03
N LEU A 261 24.40 -17.91 -16.81
CA LEU A 261 25.39 -16.83 -16.62
C LEU A 261 26.73 -17.12 -17.33
N GLU A 262 27.05 -18.39 -17.55
CA GLU A 262 28.26 -18.82 -18.26
C GLU A 262 28.15 -18.59 -19.76
N GLU A 263 27.04 -19.00 -20.37
CA GLU A 263 26.76 -18.75 -21.80
C GLU A 263 26.62 -17.25 -22.08
N THR A 264 25.96 -16.52 -21.18
CA THR A 264 25.89 -15.05 -21.27
C THR A 264 27.30 -14.45 -21.16
N GLY A 265 28.17 -15.01 -20.33
CA GLY A 265 29.56 -14.59 -20.22
C GLY A 265 30.33 -14.79 -21.53
N ALA A 266 30.20 -15.97 -22.14
CA ALA A 266 30.82 -16.30 -23.42
C ALA A 266 30.34 -15.37 -24.54
N ALA A 267 29.03 -15.15 -24.67
CA ALA A 267 28.44 -14.27 -25.68
C ALA A 267 28.94 -12.81 -25.60
N PHE A 268 29.23 -12.34 -24.38
CA PHE A 268 29.68 -10.96 -24.14
C PHE A 268 31.19 -10.86 -23.85
N GLY A 269 31.97 -11.95 -23.97
CA GLY A 269 33.42 -11.95 -23.72
C GLY A 269 33.82 -11.57 -22.30
N ILE A 270 33.03 -11.94 -21.29
CA ILE A 270 33.29 -11.64 -19.87
C ILE A 270 33.05 -12.86 -18.97
N SER A 271 33.64 -12.87 -17.78
CA SER A 271 33.43 -13.96 -16.82
C SER A 271 31.96 -14.03 -16.33
N ARG A 272 31.52 -15.24 -15.96
CA ARG A 272 30.23 -15.51 -15.30
C ARG A 272 29.95 -14.57 -14.12
N GLU A 273 30.93 -14.36 -13.24
CA GLU A 273 30.78 -13.50 -12.07
C GLU A 273 30.62 -12.02 -12.47
N ARG A 274 31.29 -11.58 -13.53
CA ARG A 274 31.13 -10.22 -14.04
C ARG A 274 29.74 -9.98 -14.60
N VAL A 275 29.15 -10.96 -15.31
CA VAL A 275 27.75 -10.90 -15.76
C VAL A 275 26.82 -10.71 -14.56
N ARG A 276 26.98 -11.54 -13.52
CA ARG A 276 26.17 -11.46 -12.30
C ARG A 276 26.21 -10.07 -11.67
N GLN A 277 27.42 -9.51 -11.52
CA GLN A 277 27.60 -8.18 -10.93
C GLN A 277 26.94 -7.06 -11.75
N ILE A 278 27.07 -7.11 -13.09
CA ILE A 278 26.47 -6.11 -13.99
C ILE A 278 24.94 -6.14 -13.87
N ILE A 279 24.35 -7.34 -13.98
CA ILE A 279 22.90 -7.54 -13.91
C ILE A 279 22.37 -7.10 -12.55
N VAL A 280 22.93 -7.62 -11.44
CA VAL A 280 22.48 -7.29 -10.09
C VAL A 280 22.56 -5.79 -9.82
N ARG A 281 23.64 -5.12 -10.28
CA ARG A 281 23.79 -3.66 -10.13
C ARG A 281 22.69 -2.91 -10.88
N LYS A 282 22.35 -3.33 -12.10
CA LYS A 282 21.26 -2.71 -12.89
C LYS A 282 19.91 -2.93 -12.21
N LEU A 283 19.58 -4.16 -11.82
CA LEU A 283 18.32 -4.47 -11.14
C LEU A 283 18.16 -3.70 -9.83
N LYS A 284 19.23 -3.56 -9.03
CA LYS A 284 19.22 -2.72 -7.81
C LYS A 284 18.90 -1.24 -8.09
N ARG A 285 19.36 -0.68 -9.21
CA ARG A 285 19.02 0.71 -9.59
C ARG A 285 17.54 0.85 -9.96
N LEU A 286 16.94 -0.20 -10.52
CA LEU A 286 15.53 -0.22 -10.89
C LEU A 286 14.59 -0.46 -9.70
N GLN A 287 15.10 -0.83 -8.52
CA GLN A 287 14.27 -1.06 -7.32
C GLN A 287 13.48 0.18 -6.90
N ALA A 288 14.07 1.38 -7.05
CA ALA A 288 13.40 2.63 -6.72
C ALA A 288 12.18 2.90 -7.62
N ASP A 289 12.17 2.38 -8.84
CA ASP A 289 11.06 2.56 -9.78
C ASP A 289 9.87 1.67 -9.39
N VAL A 290 10.14 0.44 -8.93
CA VAL A 290 9.11 -0.56 -8.61
C VAL A 290 8.73 -0.60 -7.12
N SER A 291 9.19 0.34 -6.30
CA SER A 291 8.97 0.35 -4.84
C SER A 291 7.49 0.29 -4.48
N ASP A 292 6.67 1.09 -5.16
CA ASP A 292 5.24 1.21 -4.88
C ASP A 292 4.51 -0.09 -5.27
N LEU A 293 4.88 -0.69 -6.40
CA LEU A 293 4.35 -1.98 -6.83
C LEU A 293 4.76 -3.10 -5.87
N THR A 294 6.02 -3.09 -5.43
CA THR A 294 6.56 -4.04 -4.44
C THR A 294 5.75 -3.98 -3.15
N HIS A 295 5.55 -2.78 -2.59
CA HIS A 295 4.79 -2.61 -1.37
C HIS A 295 3.35 -3.11 -1.53
N MET A 296 2.70 -2.75 -2.63
CA MET A 296 1.31 -3.14 -2.90
C MET A 296 1.13 -4.66 -2.99
N LEU A 297 2.02 -5.34 -3.73
CA LEU A 297 2.01 -6.80 -3.83
C LEU A 297 2.34 -7.47 -2.49
N GLN A 298 3.29 -6.92 -1.71
CA GLN A 298 3.61 -7.44 -0.38
C GLN A 298 2.44 -7.32 0.60
N VAL A 299 1.68 -6.22 0.57
CA VAL A 299 0.47 -6.08 1.40
C VAL A 299 -0.58 -7.10 0.98
N ALA A 300 -0.86 -7.21 -0.33
CA ALA A 300 -1.84 -8.17 -0.84
C ALA A 300 -1.46 -9.63 -0.53
N CYS A 301 -0.17 -9.97 -0.64
CA CYS A 301 0.35 -11.28 -0.23
C CYS A 301 0.35 -11.45 1.30
N GLY A 302 0.56 -10.40 2.08
CA GLY A 302 0.50 -10.47 3.54
C GLY A 302 -0.90 -10.81 4.06
N GLU A 303 -1.95 -10.30 3.41
CA GLU A 303 -3.34 -10.59 3.78
C GLU A 303 -3.82 -11.97 3.34
N ARG A 304 -3.37 -12.47 2.18
CA ARG A 304 -3.91 -13.68 1.53
C ARG A 304 -2.91 -14.82 1.37
N ARG A 305 -1.66 -14.62 1.75
CA ARG A 305 -0.46 -15.45 1.45
C ARG A 305 -0.09 -15.56 -0.04
N TYR A 306 -1.11 -15.70 -0.89
CA TYR A 306 -1.02 -15.76 -2.35
C TYR A 306 -1.99 -14.75 -2.97
N PHE A 307 -1.50 -13.91 -3.88
CA PHE A 307 -2.28 -12.89 -4.58
C PHE A 307 -2.37 -13.21 -6.07
N CYS A 308 -3.59 -13.41 -6.58
CA CYS A 308 -3.81 -13.70 -7.99
C CYS A 308 -3.68 -12.42 -8.82
N TYR A 309 -2.72 -12.38 -9.73
CA TYR A 309 -2.61 -11.32 -10.72
C TYR A 309 -1.88 -11.85 -11.96
N PRO A 310 -2.58 -11.99 -13.11
CA PRO A 310 -1.97 -12.43 -14.35
C PRO A 310 -0.80 -11.53 -14.76
N PHE A 311 0.34 -12.14 -15.03
CA PHE A 311 1.58 -11.46 -15.39
C PHE A 311 2.25 -12.28 -16.50
N HIS A 312 2.92 -11.62 -17.45
CA HIS A 312 3.40 -12.30 -18.67
C HIS A 312 4.89 -12.05 -18.92
N PRO A 313 5.77 -12.52 -18.02
CA PRO A 313 7.21 -12.32 -18.16
C PRO A 313 7.79 -13.00 -19.40
N GLU A 314 7.24 -14.13 -19.84
CA GLU A 314 7.68 -14.81 -21.07
C GLU A 314 7.34 -14.01 -22.33
N CYS A 315 6.19 -13.35 -22.37
CA CYS A 315 5.75 -12.62 -23.57
C CYS A 315 6.23 -11.16 -23.64
N ASN A 316 6.69 -10.59 -22.52
CA ASN A 316 7.01 -9.18 -22.43
C ASN A 316 8.32 -8.96 -21.66
N PHE A 317 9.33 -8.42 -22.35
CA PHE A 317 10.65 -8.13 -21.75
C PHE A 317 10.56 -7.18 -20.55
N ALA A 318 9.69 -6.16 -20.59
CA ALA A 318 9.50 -5.26 -19.47
C ALA A 318 8.97 -6.04 -18.24
N HIS A 319 8.02 -6.96 -18.45
CA HIS A 319 7.49 -7.81 -17.36
C HIS A 319 8.58 -8.72 -16.80
N SER A 320 9.40 -9.35 -17.64
CA SER A 320 10.53 -10.16 -17.18
C SER A 320 11.53 -9.36 -16.33
N VAL A 321 11.80 -8.11 -16.69
CA VAL A 321 12.68 -7.25 -15.87
C VAL A 321 11.99 -6.87 -14.56
N ILE A 322 10.71 -6.49 -14.58
CA ILE A 322 9.93 -6.19 -13.37
C ILE A 322 9.94 -7.39 -12.42
N GLU A 323 9.64 -8.60 -12.91
CA GLU A 323 9.65 -9.85 -12.13
C GLU A 323 11.01 -10.08 -11.46
N GLN A 324 12.11 -9.90 -12.19
CA GLN A 324 13.46 -10.05 -11.65
C GLN A 324 13.76 -9.02 -10.56
N VAL A 325 13.30 -7.78 -10.70
CA VAL A 325 13.46 -6.75 -9.66
C VAL A 325 12.58 -7.05 -8.44
N LEU A 326 11.34 -7.50 -8.64
CA LEU A 326 10.43 -7.90 -7.55
C LEU A 326 10.98 -9.12 -6.78
N SER A 327 11.61 -10.07 -7.48
CA SER A 327 12.30 -11.23 -6.89
C SER A 327 13.42 -10.83 -5.94
N LEU A 328 14.14 -9.72 -6.21
CA LEU A 328 15.14 -9.19 -5.27
C LEU A 328 14.52 -8.66 -3.97
N ASN A 329 13.23 -8.34 -3.98
CA ASN A 329 12.45 -7.88 -2.83
C ASN A 329 11.55 -8.97 -2.24
N GLN A 330 11.94 -10.25 -2.41
CA GLN A 330 11.26 -11.42 -1.86
C GLN A 330 9.83 -11.64 -2.36
N LEU A 331 9.48 -11.10 -3.52
CA LEU A 331 8.22 -11.41 -4.21
C LEU A 331 8.49 -12.42 -5.31
N ILE A 332 7.80 -13.54 -5.28
CA ILE A 332 7.92 -14.62 -6.26
C ILE A 332 6.63 -14.71 -7.05
N TYR A 333 6.77 -14.72 -8.38
CA TYR A 333 5.68 -15.06 -9.27
C TYR A 333 5.70 -16.56 -9.55
N ILE A 334 4.56 -17.22 -9.41
CA ILE A 334 4.34 -18.61 -9.77
C ILE A 334 3.52 -18.61 -11.05
N GLU A 335 4.20 -18.74 -12.17
CA GLU A 335 3.64 -18.58 -13.50
C GLU A 335 2.55 -19.61 -13.79
N GLU A 336 2.76 -20.87 -13.40
CA GLU A 336 1.83 -21.97 -13.62
C GLU A 336 0.48 -21.75 -12.94
N LEU A 337 0.48 -20.98 -11.84
CA LEU A 337 -0.72 -20.68 -11.07
C LEU A 337 -1.25 -19.26 -11.32
N THR A 338 -0.44 -18.36 -11.89
CA THR A 338 -0.70 -16.92 -12.01
C THR A 338 -0.78 -16.15 -10.68
N TYR A 339 -0.03 -16.61 -9.67
CA TYR A 339 -0.02 -16.02 -8.32
C TYR A 339 1.32 -15.36 -7.96
N TRP A 340 1.22 -14.28 -7.17
CA TRP A 340 2.32 -13.71 -6.42
C TRP A 340 2.32 -14.21 -4.98
N THR A 341 3.50 -14.39 -4.40
CA THR A 341 3.65 -14.71 -2.98
C THR A 341 4.96 -14.14 -2.43
N THR A 342 5.02 -14.01 -1.11
CA THR A 342 6.24 -13.73 -0.35
C THR A 342 6.90 -14.99 0.22
N ASP A 343 6.27 -16.16 0.03
CA ASP A 343 6.86 -17.44 0.39
C ASP A 343 8.15 -17.68 -0.42
N SER A 344 9.17 -18.23 0.23
CA SER A 344 10.38 -18.69 -0.46
C SER A 344 10.07 -19.89 -1.36
N ARG A 345 10.88 -20.13 -2.40
CA ARG A 345 10.76 -21.31 -3.27
C ARG A 345 10.68 -22.62 -2.49
N HIS A 346 11.45 -22.74 -1.41
CA HIS A 346 11.42 -23.93 -0.56
C HIS A 346 10.07 -24.12 0.16
N GLN A 347 9.46 -23.04 0.65
CA GLN A 347 8.14 -23.08 1.29
C GLN A 347 7.03 -23.39 0.29
N ILE A 348 7.13 -22.85 -0.93
CA ILE A 348 6.22 -23.17 -2.04
C ILE A 348 6.30 -24.67 -2.35
N ASP A 349 7.51 -25.20 -2.57
CA ASP A 349 7.74 -26.63 -2.85
C ASP A 349 7.22 -27.53 -1.73
N LEU A 350 7.42 -27.13 -0.47
CA LEU A 350 6.92 -27.87 0.70
C LEU A 350 5.39 -27.88 0.71
N THR A 351 4.77 -26.72 0.52
CA THR A 351 3.30 -26.56 0.46
C THR A 351 2.71 -27.43 -0.65
N PHE A 352 3.32 -27.45 -1.83
CA PHE A 352 2.84 -28.26 -2.95
C PHE A 352 2.96 -29.76 -2.64
N LYS A 353 4.09 -30.18 -2.06
CA LYS A 353 4.29 -31.58 -1.63
C LYS A 353 3.28 -32.01 -0.57
N GLU A 354 2.94 -31.13 0.37
CA GLU A 354 1.94 -31.39 1.41
C GLU A 354 0.54 -31.56 0.82
N ILE A 355 0.14 -30.69 -0.11
CA ILE A 355 -1.14 -30.80 -0.83
C ILE A 355 -1.20 -32.11 -1.62
N ILE A 356 -0.15 -32.43 -2.38
CA ILE A 356 -0.08 -33.68 -3.16
C ILE A 356 -0.18 -34.90 -2.23
N ALA A 357 0.56 -34.91 -1.12
CA ALA A 357 0.52 -36.01 -0.16
C ALA A 357 -0.86 -36.15 0.50
N TRP A 358 -1.52 -35.04 0.80
CA TRP A 358 -2.88 -35.04 1.32
C TRP A 358 -3.89 -35.60 0.30
N LEU A 359 -3.86 -35.13 -0.95
CA LEU A 359 -4.70 -35.64 -2.04
C LEU A 359 -4.49 -37.15 -2.24
N GLN A 360 -3.23 -37.60 -2.23
CA GLN A 360 -2.90 -39.02 -2.35
C GLN A 360 -3.50 -39.83 -1.21
N ARG A 361 -3.32 -39.42 0.05
CA ARG A 361 -3.90 -40.14 1.21
C ARG A 361 -5.43 -40.16 1.17
N ARG A 362 -6.07 -39.08 0.71
CA ARG A 362 -7.52 -38.94 0.72
C ARG A 362 -8.21 -39.69 -0.44
N TYR A 363 -7.59 -39.73 -1.62
CA TYR A 363 -8.24 -40.21 -2.85
C TYR A 363 -7.67 -41.51 -3.41
N THR A 364 -6.71 -42.16 -2.74
CA THR A 364 -6.26 -43.50 -3.12
C THR A 364 -7.45 -44.47 -3.07
N GLY A 365 -7.67 -45.20 -4.16
CA GLY A 365 -8.79 -46.16 -4.26
C GLY A 365 -10.19 -45.54 -4.32
N VAL A 366 -10.30 -44.22 -4.53
CA VAL A 366 -11.59 -43.49 -4.53
C VAL A 366 -11.83 -42.76 -5.85
N VAL A 367 -13.07 -42.81 -6.35
CA VAL A 367 -13.54 -41.96 -7.45
C VAL A 367 -14.10 -40.67 -6.86
N VAL A 368 -13.55 -39.53 -7.28
CA VAL A 368 -13.85 -38.22 -6.73
C VAL A 368 -14.79 -37.46 -7.67
N THR A 369 -15.91 -36.98 -7.14
CA THR A 369 -16.82 -36.11 -7.91
C THR A 369 -16.33 -34.66 -7.89
N SER A 370 -16.79 -33.85 -8.85
CA SER A 370 -16.46 -32.41 -8.87
C SER A 370 -16.89 -31.68 -7.59
N SER A 371 -18.03 -32.07 -7.00
CA SER A 371 -18.50 -31.47 -5.74
C SER A 371 -17.60 -31.83 -4.58
N MET A 372 -17.26 -33.12 -4.42
CA MET A 372 -16.35 -33.58 -3.37
C MET A 372 -14.99 -32.89 -3.46
N LEU A 373 -14.44 -32.76 -4.66
CA LEU A 373 -13.16 -32.09 -4.86
C LEU A 373 -13.23 -30.61 -4.46
N THR A 374 -14.30 -29.91 -4.86
CA THR A 374 -14.48 -28.48 -4.55
C THR A 374 -14.62 -28.26 -3.04
N ASP A 375 -15.45 -29.07 -2.38
CA ASP A 375 -15.67 -28.99 -0.93
C ASP A 375 -14.38 -29.28 -0.15
N ASP A 376 -13.66 -30.34 -0.52
CA ASP A 376 -12.40 -30.73 0.12
C ASP A 376 -11.28 -29.70 -0.10
N CYS A 377 -11.16 -29.13 -1.31
CA CYS A 377 -10.18 -28.08 -1.59
C CYS A 377 -10.46 -26.78 -0.82
N LYS A 378 -11.75 -26.42 -0.69
CA LYS A 378 -12.18 -25.28 0.11
C LYS A 378 -11.88 -25.49 1.59
N GLU A 379 -12.19 -26.66 2.13
CA GLU A 379 -11.90 -27.03 3.51
C GLU A 379 -10.39 -27.01 3.79
N TYR A 380 -9.59 -27.64 2.91
CA TYR A 380 -8.14 -27.67 3.04
C TYR A 380 -7.54 -26.27 2.98
N GLY A 381 -7.99 -25.44 2.03
CA GLY A 381 -7.54 -24.06 1.87
C GLY A 381 -7.81 -23.21 3.11
N ALA A 382 -9.03 -23.30 3.67
CA ALA A 382 -9.39 -22.60 4.90
C ALA A 382 -8.51 -23.03 6.09
N ASN A 383 -8.24 -24.33 6.23
CA ASN A 383 -7.43 -24.87 7.33
C ASN A 383 -5.93 -24.52 7.26
N HIS A 384 -5.42 -24.17 6.07
CA HIS A 384 -3.99 -23.89 5.85
C HIS A 384 -3.70 -22.44 5.40
N ALA A 385 -4.72 -21.56 5.45
CA ALA A 385 -4.63 -20.18 4.97
C ALA A 385 -4.13 -20.08 3.51
N LEU A 386 -4.70 -20.92 2.65
CA LEU A 386 -4.43 -20.95 1.21
C LEU A 386 -5.69 -20.60 0.42
N PRO A 387 -5.59 -19.86 -0.70
CA PRO A 387 -6.73 -19.69 -1.59
C PRO A 387 -7.19 -21.04 -2.16
N GLU A 388 -8.51 -21.26 -2.19
CA GLU A 388 -9.14 -22.47 -2.74
C GLU A 388 -8.61 -22.80 -4.14
N GLN A 389 -8.46 -21.76 -4.98
CA GLN A 389 -8.00 -21.89 -6.36
C GLN A 389 -6.57 -22.44 -6.46
N VAL A 390 -5.67 -22.12 -5.52
CA VAL A 390 -4.30 -22.66 -5.50
C VAL A 390 -4.35 -24.18 -5.28
N VAL A 391 -5.15 -24.63 -4.30
CA VAL A 391 -5.33 -26.06 -4.01
C VAL A 391 -5.98 -26.77 -5.20
N MET A 392 -6.99 -26.16 -5.81
CA MET A 392 -7.69 -26.70 -6.98
C MET A 392 -6.78 -26.85 -8.20
N LEU A 393 -5.87 -25.91 -8.45
CA LEU A 393 -4.91 -26.00 -9.56
C LEU A 393 -3.94 -27.17 -9.34
N ILE A 394 -3.38 -27.31 -8.14
CA ILE A 394 -2.50 -28.44 -7.80
C ILE A 394 -3.27 -29.78 -7.89
N ALA A 395 -4.54 -29.79 -7.47
CA ALA A 395 -5.39 -30.96 -7.60
C ALA A 395 -5.62 -31.36 -9.06
N ARG A 396 -5.78 -30.40 -9.99
CA ARG A 396 -5.94 -30.69 -11.42
C ARG A 396 -4.72 -31.36 -12.04
N ASP A 397 -3.52 -31.05 -11.57
CA ASP A 397 -2.29 -31.70 -12.05
C ASP A 397 -2.06 -33.07 -11.39
N THR A 398 -2.61 -33.28 -10.19
CA THR A 398 -2.47 -34.53 -9.42
C THR A 398 -3.55 -35.56 -9.80
N LEU A 399 -4.71 -35.09 -10.27
CA LEU A 399 -5.86 -35.91 -10.65
C LEU A 399 -6.01 -35.98 -12.16
N ARG A 400 -6.51 -37.09 -12.66
CA ARG A 400 -6.95 -37.22 -14.06
C ARG A 400 -8.45 -37.46 -14.12
N GLN A 401 -9.07 -36.94 -15.17
CA GLN A 401 -10.48 -37.22 -15.44
C GLN A 401 -10.66 -38.67 -15.91
N ALA A 402 -11.57 -39.39 -15.27
CA ALA A 402 -11.90 -40.79 -15.53
C ALA A 402 -13.24 -40.90 -16.27
N GLY A 403 -13.27 -40.44 -17.53
CA GLY A 403 -14.49 -40.42 -18.35
C GLY A 403 -15.64 -39.65 -17.67
N THR A 404 -16.81 -40.27 -17.58
CA THR A 404 -18.00 -39.71 -16.90
C THR A 404 -18.05 -40.01 -15.40
N PHE A 405 -17.11 -40.79 -14.87
CA PHE A 405 -17.14 -41.22 -13.46
C PHE A 405 -16.67 -40.12 -12.51
N GLY A 406 -15.85 -39.18 -12.97
CA GLY A 406 -15.29 -38.10 -12.16
C GLY A 406 -13.78 -38.03 -12.31
N TYR A 407 -13.07 -37.88 -11.20
CA TYR A 407 -11.62 -37.76 -11.12
C TYR A 407 -11.02 -38.91 -10.30
N ILE A 408 -9.81 -39.32 -10.65
CA ILE A 408 -9.00 -40.27 -9.88
C ILE A 408 -7.56 -39.77 -9.83
N LEU A 409 -6.74 -40.26 -8.90
CA LEU A 409 -5.31 -39.93 -8.88
C LEU A 409 -4.65 -40.33 -10.21
N ALA A 410 -3.87 -39.41 -10.78
CA ALA A 410 -3.22 -39.63 -12.08
C ALA A 410 -2.25 -40.82 -12.05
N ASN A 411 -1.63 -41.07 -10.90
CA ASN A 411 -0.72 -42.18 -10.65
C ASN A 411 -1.39 -43.45 -10.10
N SER A 412 -2.73 -43.57 -10.18
CA SER A 412 -3.47 -44.77 -9.75
C SER A 412 -2.98 -46.02 -10.48
N ARG A 413 -2.69 -47.08 -9.74
CA ARG A 413 -2.27 -48.39 -10.24
C ARG A 413 -3.48 -49.30 -10.42
N LYS A 414 -3.28 -50.45 -11.10
CA LYS A 414 -4.37 -51.43 -11.34
C LYS A 414 -5.10 -51.85 -10.05
N TYR A 415 -4.40 -51.98 -8.91
CA TYR A 415 -5.05 -52.34 -7.66
C TYR A 415 -5.97 -51.23 -7.13
N ASP A 416 -5.59 -49.95 -7.26
CA ASP A 416 -6.44 -48.82 -6.90
C ASP A 416 -7.73 -48.82 -7.73
N ILE A 417 -7.61 -49.13 -9.03
CA ILE A 417 -8.78 -49.23 -9.91
C ILE A 417 -9.71 -50.38 -9.50
N VAL A 418 -9.15 -51.54 -9.14
CA VAL A 418 -9.96 -52.66 -8.65
C VAL A 418 -10.68 -52.31 -7.34
N GLU A 419 -10.00 -51.60 -6.44
CA GLU A 419 -10.64 -51.08 -5.21
C GLU A 419 -11.81 -50.14 -5.53
N MET A 420 -11.61 -49.17 -6.43
CA MET A 420 -12.65 -48.24 -6.88
C MET A 420 -13.86 -49.00 -7.47
N VAL A 421 -13.60 -50.03 -8.28
CA VAL A 421 -14.66 -50.87 -8.86
C VAL A 421 -15.43 -51.59 -7.76
N LEU A 422 -14.76 -52.20 -6.77
CA LEU A 422 -15.44 -52.88 -5.65
C LEU A 422 -16.29 -51.93 -4.81
N ARG A 423 -15.86 -50.68 -4.62
CA ARG A 423 -16.63 -49.66 -3.90
C ARG A 423 -17.97 -49.32 -4.57
N ALA A 424 -18.13 -49.61 -5.85
CA ALA A 424 -19.43 -49.47 -6.52
C ALA A 424 -20.44 -50.59 -6.20
N PHE A 425 -20.03 -51.64 -5.47
CA PHE A 425 -20.87 -52.77 -5.11
C PHE A 425 -20.92 -52.96 -3.57
N PRO A 426 -21.81 -52.23 -2.86
CA PRO A 426 -21.94 -52.31 -1.41
C PRO A 426 -22.22 -53.73 -0.89
N GLU A 427 -23.00 -54.51 -1.63
CA GLU A 427 -23.36 -55.90 -1.29
C GLU A 427 -22.29 -56.93 -1.74
N GLY A 428 -21.18 -56.45 -2.29
CA GLY A 428 -20.18 -57.26 -2.97
C GLY A 428 -20.59 -57.67 -4.39
N VAL A 429 -19.65 -58.26 -5.12
CA VAL A 429 -19.83 -58.61 -6.52
C VAL A 429 -19.26 -59.97 -6.86
N GLU A 430 -20.07 -60.79 -7.53
CA GLU A 430 -19.65 -62.07 -8.08
C GLU A 430 -18.94 -61.85 -9.43
N VAL A 431 -17.61 -61.97 -9.42
CA VAL A 431 -16.75 -61.47 -10.50
C VAL A 431 -16.99 -62.16 -11.84
N HIS A 432 -17.29 -63.46 -11.83
CA HIS A 432 -17.54 -64.21 -13.06
C HIS A 432 -18.88 -63.85 -13.70
N LYS A 433 -19.93 -63.64 -12.91
CA LYS A 433 -21.27 -63.28 -13.42
C LYS A 433 -21.35 -61.84 -13.93
N HIS A 434 -20.58 -60.94 -13.33
CA HIS A 434 -20.57 -59.51 -13.69
C HIS A 434 -19.33 -59.10 -14.49
N SER A 435 -18.66 -60.06 -15.13
CA SER A 435 -17.36 -59.84 -15.80
C SER A 435 -17.36 -58.69 -16.81
N THR A 436 -18.37 -58.60 -17.68
CA THR A 436 -18.50 -57.51 -18.65
C THR A 436 -18.69 -56.15 -17.98
N GLN A 437 -19.55 -56.07 -16.96
CA GLN A 437 -19.81 -54.83 -16.23
C GLN A 437 -18.54 -54.35 -15.51
N LEU A 438 -17.86 -55.25 -14.81
CA LEU A 438 -16.62 -54.95 -14.09
C LEU A 438 -15.51 -54.49 -15.03
N LEU A 439 -15.36 -55.14 -16.19
CA LEU A 439 -14.36 -54.77 -17.18
C LEU A 439 -14.65 -53.39 -17.79
N THR A 440 -15.92 -53.10 -18.11
CA THR A 440 -16.34 -51.79 -18.61
C THR A 440 -16.06 -50.69 -17.59
N MET A 441 -16.37 -50.90 -16.31
CA MET A 441 -16.09 -49.94 -15.24
C MET A 441 -14.58 -49.74 -15.06
N ALA A 442 -13.80 -50.82 -14.95
CA ALA A 442 -12.35 -50.76 -14.78
C ALA A 442 -11.66 -50.05 -15.95
N ASN A 443 -12.08 -50.32 -17.18
CA ASN A 443 -11.52 -49.68 -18.37
C ASN A 443 -11.99 -48.23 -18.54
N GLY A 444 -13.22 -47.91 -18.14
CA GLY A 444 -13.71 -46.54 -18.06
C GLY A 444 -12.91 -45.67 -17.09
N LEU A 445 -12.43 -46.26 -15.98
CA LEU A 445 -11.56 -45.57 -15.02
C LEU A 445 -10.09 -45.51 -15.45
N SER A 446 -9.58 -46.60 -16.04
CA SER A 446 -8.13 -46.73 -16.32
C SER A 446 -7.69 -46.26 -17.71
N GLY A 447 -8.63 -46.08 -18.64
CA GLY A 447 -8.34 -45.80 -20.05
C GLY A 447 -8.01 -47.06 -20.87
N GLY A 448 -8.66 -48.19 -20.57
CA GLY A 448 -8.51 -49.43 -21.35
C GLY A 448 -7.33 -50.34 -20.94
N GLN A 449 -6.84 -50.25 -19.70
CA GLN A 449 -5.66 -51.02 -19.26
C GLN A 449 -5.92 -52.50 -18.94
N PHE A 450 -7.17 -52.94 -18.84
CA PHE A 450 -7.54 -54.31 -18.52
C PHE A 450 -7.99 -55.05 -19.79
N GLU A 451 -7.28 -56.12 -20.16
CA GLU A 451 -7.61 -56.94 -21.34
C GLU A 451 -8.70 -57.97 -21.01
N SER A 452 -8.72 -58.44 -19.76
CA SER A 452 -9.70 -59.44 -19.33
C SER A 452 -10.03 -59.36 -17.83
N VAL A 453 -11.17 -59.95 -17.44
CA VAL A 453 -11.57 -60.07 -16.03
C VAL A 453 -10.57 -60.87 -15.19
N ARG A 454 -9.71 -61.69 -15.81
CA ARG A 454 -8.66 -62.44 -15.11
C ARG A 454 -7.64 -61.53 -14.44
N GLU A 455 -7.41 -60.34 -15.01
CA GLU A 455 -6.51 -59.36 -14.40
C GLU A 455 -7.11 -58.74 -13.13
N LEU A 456 -8.42 -58.48 -13.11
CA LEU A 456 -9.13 -58.08 -11.89
C LEU A 456 -9.02 -59.18 -10.82
N LEU A 457 -9.27 -60.43 -11.20
CA LEU A 457 -9.12 -61.58 -10.29
C LEU A 457 -7.69 -61.75 -9.78
N SER A 458 -6.69 -61.54 -10.64
CA SER A 458 -5.28 -61.61 -10.26
C SER A 458 -4.94 -60.59 -9.18
N VAL A 459 -5.50 -59.37 -9.25
CA VAL A 459 -5.35 -58.35 -8.20
C VAL A 459 -6.06 -58.78 -6.92
N LEU A 460 -7.31 -59.23 -7.00
CA LEU A 460 -8.12 -59.65 -5.85
C LEU A 460 -7.49 -60.81 -5.06
N GLN A 461 -6.69 -61.63 -5.72
CA GLN A 461 -6.03 -62.79 -5.11
C GLN A 461 -4.69 -62.45 -4.44
N ARG A 462 -4.13 -61.25 -4.64
CA ARG A 462 -2.85 -60.86 -4.03
C ARG A 462 -2.98 -60.72 -2.53
N ASP A 463 -1.94 -61.15 -1.80
CA ASP A 463 -1.92 -61.06 -0.33
C ASP A 463 -2.07 -59.61 0.15
N GLU A 464 -1.45 -58.65 -0.53
CA GLU A 464 -1.55 -57.21 -0.24
C GLU A 464 -2.98 -56.66 -0.37
N PHE A 465 -3.80 -57.23 -1.28
CA PHE A 465 -5.16 -56.76 -1.53
C PHE A 465 -6.20 -57.36 -0.55
N ARG A 466 -5.81 -58.36 0.25
CA ARG A 466 -6.68 -58.94 1.29
C ARG A 466 -7.03 -57.96 2.41
N ALA A 467 -6.21 -56.93 2.61
CA ALA A 467 -6.54 -55.82 3.50
C ALA A 467 -7.69 -54.96 2.94
N THR A 468 -7.83 -54.89 1.62
CA THR A 468 -8.83 -54.05 0.94
C THR A 468 -10.15 -54.78 0.72
N ALA A 469 -10.13 -56.07 0.41
CA ALA A 469 -11.35 -56.82 0.09
C ALA A 469 -11.40 -58.20 0.74
N TYR A 470 -12.61 -58.66 1.06
CA TYR A 470 -12.87 -60.01 1.51
C TYR A 470 -13.44 -60.85 0.37
N LEU A 471 -13.08 -62.14 0.34
CA LEU A 471 -13.85 -63.15 -0.38
C LEU A 471 -15.11 -63.45 0.46
N TRP A 472 -16.24 -62.90 0.02
CA TRP A 472 -17.51 -62.89 0.76
C TRP A 472 -18.39 -64.12 0.49
N SER A 473 -18.18 -64.78 -0.64
CA SER A 473 -18.82 -66.04 -1.01
C SER A 473 -18.02 -66.65 -2.16
N ARG A 474 -18.54 -67.73 -2.76
CA ARG A 474 -17.96 -68.35 -3.95
C ARG A 474 -17.81 -67.31 -5.07
N CYS A 475 -16.57 -66.89 -5.30
CA CYS A 475 -16.19 -65.87 -6.28
C CYS A 475 -16.85 -64.49 -6.09
N THR A 476 -17.41 -64.22 -4.91
CA THR A 476 -17.97 -62.91 -4.54
C THR A 476 -16.98 -62.16 -3.70
N TYR A 477 -16.62 -60.94 -4.10
CA TYR A 477 -15.72 -60.08 -3.36
C TYR A 477 -16.45 -58.85 -2.86
N ILE A 478 -16.18 -58.44 -1.62
CA ILE A 478 -16.76 -57.24 -1.01
C ILE A 478 -15.64 -56.34 -0.47
N HIS A 479 -15.79 -55.03 -0.64
CA HIS A 479 -14.86 -54.07 -0.08
C HIS A 479 -14.94 -54.05 1.45
N HIS A 480 -13.81 -53.94 2.13
CA HIS A 480 -13.75 -54.06 3.60
C HIS A 480 -14.61 -53.01 4.33
N SER A 481 -14.83 -51.82 3.73
CA SER A 481 -15.62 -50.75 4.34
C SER A 481 -17.11 -51.07 4.49
N TYR A 482 -17.63 -52.06 3.76
CA TYR A 482 -19.03 -52.49 3.85
C TYR A 482 -19.23 -53.67 4.79
N VAL A 483 -18.14 -54.19 5.37
CA VAL A 483 -18.17 -55.34 6.26
C VAL A 483 -18.05 -54.86 7.71
N GLN A 484 -19.10 -55.08 8.48
CA GLN A 484 -19.07 -54.93 9.94
C GLN A 484 -18.85 -56.30 10.57
N VAL A 485 -17.82 -56.41 11.41
CA VAL A 485 -17.48 -57.64 12.12
C VAL A 485 -17.71 -57.45 13.60
N ASP A 486 -18.55 -58.28 14.19
CA ASP A 486 -18.68 -58.36 15.65
C ASP A 486 -17.44 -59.07 16.23
N LEU A 487 -16.48 -58.29 16.70
CA LEU A 487 -15.22 -58.79 17.27
C LEU A 487 -15.43 -59.54 18.59
N VAL A 488 -16.48 -59.23 19.35
CA VAL A 488 -16.78 -59.92 20.61
C VAL A 488 -17.27 -61.32 20.29
N LEU A 489 -18.26 -61.44 19.41
CA LEU A 489 -18.74 -62.73 18.92
C LEU A 489 -17.61 -63.55 18.28
N LEU A 490 -16.75 -62.91 17.49
CA LEU A 490 -15.63 -63.58 16.84
C LEU A 490 -14.66 -64.21 17.85
N ARG A 491 -14.35 -63.51 18.94
CA ARG A 491 -13.48 -64.02 20.01
C ARG A 491 -14.14 -65.18 20.76
N GLU A 492 -15.41 -65.05 21.12
CA GLU A 492 -16.17 -66.15 21.75
C GLU A 492 -16.15 -67.41 20.88
N ILE A 493 -16.34 -67.23 19.57
CA ILE A 493 -16.30 -68.31 18.59
C ILE A 493 -14.91 -68.96 18.57
N ILE A 494 -13.84 -68.17 18.57
CA ILE A 494 -12.46 -68.72 18.53
C ILE A 494 -12.11 -69.46 19.80
N GLU A 495 -12.51 -68.97 20.97
CA GLU A 495 -12.34 -69.69 22.23
C GLU A 495 -13.04 -71.05 22.18
N GLN A 496 -14.29 -71.09 21.69
CA GLN A 496 -15.03 -72.34 21.51
C GLN A 496 -14.40 -73.27 20.47
N VAL A 497 -13.84 -72.70 19.40
CA VAL A 497 -13.10 -73.45 18.37
C VAL A 497 -11.87 -74.09 18.98
N ASN A 498 -11.03 -73.34 19.69
CA ASN A 498 -9.82 -73.83 20.35
C ASN A 498 -10.13 -74.88 21.42
N ASP A 499 -11.16 -74.66 22.24
CA ASP A 499 -11.62 -75.62 23.24
C ASP A 499 -12.01 -76.97 22.62
N ARG A 500 -12.63 -76.94 21.44
CA ARG A 500 -13.06 -78.13 20.72
C ARG A 500 -11.93 -78.81 19.96
N PHE A 501 -10.99 -78.05 19.40
CA PHE A 501 -9.77 -78.60 18.79
C PHE A 501 -8.90 -79.32 19.84
N ASN A 502 -8.73 -78.72 21.02
CA ASN A 502 -8.00 -79.30 22.14
C ASN A 502 -8.60 -80.64 22.64
N LYS A 503 -9.92 -80.82 22.52
CA LYS A 503 -10.66 -82.02 22.97
C LYS A 503 -10.66 -83.18 21.94
N ARG A 504 -9.79 -83.15 20.91
CA ARG A 504 -9.54 -84.23 19.91
C ARG A 504 -10.71 -84.65 19.02
N SER A 505 -11.76 -83.85 18.87
CA SER A 505 -12.68 -84.01 17.72
C SER A 505 -12.18 -83.13 16.59
N ALA A 506 -11.49 -83.70 15.60
CA ALA A 506 -11.13 -82.96 14.39
C ALA A 506 -12.43 -82.55 13.68
N ARG A 507 -12.88 -81.32 13.92
CA ARG A 507 -14.03 -80.71 13.26
C ARG A 507 -13.50 -79.68 12.28
N SER A 508 -14.04 -79.68 11.08
CA SER A 508 -13.71 -78.67 10.08
C SER A 508 -14.37 -77.33 10.46
N MET A 509 -13.85 -76.22 9.92
CA MET A 509 -14.49 -74.90 10.08
C MET A 509 -15.94 -74.90 9.55
N GLN A 510 -16.22 -75.77 8.57
CA GLN A 510 -17.55 -75.98 8.01
C GLN A 510 -18.52 -76.57 9.03
N ASP A 511 -18.08 -77.57 9.81
CA ASP A 511 -18.89 -78.16 10.88
C ASP A 511 -19.15 -77.16 12.00
N PHE A 512 -18.18 -76.28 12.29
CA PHE A 512 -18.35 -75.23 13.28
C PHE A 512 -19.36 -74.19 12.81
N PHE A 513 -19.21 -73.70 11.57
CA PHE A 513 -20.16 -72.76 10.98
C PHE A 513 -21.59 -73.32 11.01
N ALA A 514 -21.77 -74.61 10.67
CA ALA A 514 -23.10 -75.23 10.69
C ALA A 514 -23.78 -75.14 12.07
N ILE A 515 -23.02 -75.29 13.17
CA ILE A 515 -23.54 -75.25 14.54
C ILE A 515 -23.94 -73.83 14.96
N GLU A 516 -23.09 -72.83 14.67
CA GLU A 516 -23.32 -71.43 15.08
C GLU A 516 -23.98 -70.60 13.96
N SER A 517 -24.49 -71.25 12.90
CA SER A 517 -24.89 -70.62 11.63
C SER A 517 -25.88 -69.47 11.82
N LEU A 518 -26.90 -69.64 12.68
CA LEU A 518 -27.90 -68.61 12.95
C LEU A 518 -27.26 -67.35 13.57
N ARG A 519 -26.41 -67.51 14.59
CA ARG A 519 -25.72 -66.39 15.28
C ARG A 519 -24.75 -65.70 14.34
N LEU A 520 -23.99 -66.47 13.57
CA LEU A 520 -23.01 -65.97 12.59
C LEU A 520 -23.69 -65.16 11.47
N GLN A 521 -24.80 -65.67 10.92
CA GLN A 521 -25.56 -64.96 9.88
C GLN A 521 -26.20 -63.68 10.41
N GLN A 522 -26.73 -63.69 11.64
CA GLN A 522 -27.24 -62.48 12.29
C GLN A 522 -26.15 -61.42 12.52
N ALA A 523 -24.90 -61.85 12.70
CA ALA A 523 -23.73 -60.97 12.79
C ALA A 523 -23.10 -60.64 11.42
N GLY A 524 -23.78 -60.97 10.31
CA GLY A 524 -23.33 -60.63 8.96
C GLY A 524 -22.24 -61.54 8.39
N ILE A 525 -22.00 -62.73 8.95
CA ILE A 525 -21.07 -63.74 8.41
C ILE A 525 -21.88 -64.83 7.70
N PRO A 526 -21.99 -64.79 6.36
CA PRO A 526 -22.97 -65.60 5.63
C PRO A 526 -22.57 -67.07 5.44
N ASN A 527 -21.28 -67.40 5.49
CA ASN A 527 -20.76 -68.75 5.21
C ASN A 527 -19.40 -69.00 5.89
N GLU A 528 -18.95 -70.25 5.83
CA GLU A 528 -17.71 -70.74 6.44
C GLU A 528 -16.44 -70.09 5.85
N GLN A 529 -16.46 -69.73 4.57
CA GLN A 529 -15.32 -69.09 3.91
C GLN A 529 -15.11 -67.67 4.44
N VAL A 530 -16.19 -66.92 4.63
CA VAL A 530 -16.15 -65.60 5.26
C VAL A 530 -15.66 -65.72 6.69
N LEU A 531 -16.19 -66.68 7.46
CA LEU A 531 -15.77 -66.89 8.84
C LEU A 531 -14.26 -67.12 8.92
N TYR A 532 -13.71 -68.01 8.07
CA TYR A 532 -12.27 -68.23 8.01
C TYR A 532 -11.48 -66.97 7.65
N GLY A 533 -11.94 -66.21 6.64
CA GLY A 533 -11.27 -64.98 6.20
C GLY A 533 -11.27 -63.88 7.27
N VAL A 534 -12.38 -63.71 7.97
CA VAL A 534 -12.57 -62.73 9.05
C VAL A 534 -11.72 -63.11 10.27
N ILE A 535 -11.73 -64.37 10.68
CA ILE A 535 -10.88 -64.85 11.79
C ILE A 535 -9.40 -64.63 11.45
N ARG A 536 -8.96 -65.03 10.26
CA ARG A 536 -7.55 -64.87 9.82
C ARG A 536 -7.10 -63.40 9.82
N ARG A 537 -8.01 -62.46 9.64
CA ARG A 537 -7.68 -61.02 9.61
C ARG A 537 -7.65 -60.38 10.99
N HIS A 538 -8.58 -60.74 11.87
CA HIS A 538 -8.79 -60.03 13.14
C HIS A 538 -8.30 -60.78 14.38
N CYS A 539 -8.04 -62.08 14.25
CA CYS A 539 -7.74 -62.97 15.37
C CYS A 539 -6.75 -64.08 14.99
N SER A 540 -5.84 -63.82 14.03
CA SER A 540 -4.82 -64.78 13.59
C SER A 540 -3.91 -65.24 14.71
N ASP A 541 -3.68 -64.38 15.70
CA ASP A 541 -2.89 -64.61 16.90
C ASP A 541 -3.57 -65.57 17.89
N LEU A 542 -4.89 -65.70 17.81
CA LEU A 542 -5.69 -66.55 18.70
C LEU A 542 -5.91 -67.96 18.17
N ILE A 543 -5.60 -68.26 16.90
CA ILE A 543 -5.61 -69.63 16.39
C ILE A 543 -4.25 -70.26 16.63
N GLU A 544 -4.19 -71.31 17.46
CA GLU A 544 -3.01 -72.17 17.53
C GLU A 544 -2.82 -72.89 16.18
N HIS A 545 -1.77 -72.52 15.44
CA HIS A 545 -1.31 -73.33 14.32
C HIS A 545 -0.73 -74.64 14.86
N TYR A 546 -1.55 -75.70 14.93
CA TYR A 546 -1.02 -77.05 15.11
C TYR A 546 -0.11 -77.37 13.93
N SER A 547 1.18 -77.20 14.16
CA SER A 547 2.24 -77.48 13.22
C SER A 547 2.36 -79.00 13.10
N PHE A 548 1.80 -79.56 12.03
CA PHE A 548 1.79 -81.00 11.69
C PHE A 548 1.03 -81.92 12.67
N PRO A 549 0.42 -83.01 12.17
CA PRO A 549 -0.09 -84.06 13.05
C PRO A 549 1.09 -84.69 13.79
N VAL A 550 1.11 -84.57 15.12
CA VAL A 550 1.98 -85.41 15.97
C VAL A 550 1.49 -86.85 15.79
N ILE A 551 2.24 -87.63 15.01
CA ILE A 551 2.01 -89.07 14.87
C ILE A 551 2.40 -89.71 16.20
N TRP A 552 1.39 -90.11 16.98
CA TRP A 552 1.59 -90.92 18.18
C TRP A 552 1.79 -92.37 17.74
N PHE A 553 3.04 -92.86 17.79
CA PHE A 553 3.29 -94.30 17.73
C PHE A 553 2.91 -94.91 19.08
N LYS A 554 2.09 -95.97 19.05
CA LYS A 554 1.68 -96.76 20.21
C LYS A 554 2.86 -97.53 20.80
#